data_AF-X1J2X2-F1
#
_entry.id   AF-X1J2X2-F1
#
_cell.length_a   1.000
_cell.length_b   1.000
_cell.length_c   1.000
_cell.angle_alpha   90.00
_cell.angle_beta   90.00
_cell.angle_gamma   90.00
#
_symmetry.space_group_name_H-M   'P 1'
#
loop_
_entity.id
_entity.type
_entity.pdbx_description
1 polymer ?
#
loop_
_entity_poly.entity_id
_entity_poly.type
_entity_poly.pdbx_seq_one_letter_code
_entity_poly.pdbx_strand_id
1 'polypeptide(L)' 'YDKSLAGRLMDERKVGVDTHIKLHNAHIDRLKRGLSETIETSTIHLDFIDDLERVNFHISNIGYAILGKVGLKP' A
#
# COMPACT_ATOMS: atom_id res chain seq x y z
N TYR A 1 14.22 20.79 -4.41
CA TYR A 1 13.02 19.97 -4.16
C TYR A 1 12.30 20.48 -2.91
N ASP A 2 10.97 20.45 -2.91
CA ASP A 2 10.15 20.88 -1.77
C ASP A 2 10.19 19.84 -0.64
N LYS A 3 10.82 20.20 0.49
CA LYS A 3 10.98 19.33 1.66
C LYS A 3 9.68 19.12 2.44
N SER A 4 8.76 20.09 2.41
CA SER A 4 7.45 19.96 3.07
C SER A 4 6.59 18.93 2.35
N LEU A 5 6.55 19.01 1.01
CA LEU A 5 5.89 18.01 0.19
C LEU A 5 6.50 16.62 0.40
N ALA A 6 7.82 16.50 0.42
CA ALA A 6 8.49 15.22 0.66
C ALA A 6 8.21 14.64 2.04
N GLY A 7 8.03 15.49 3.07
CA GLY A 7 7.59 15.07 4.40
C GLY A 7 6.20 14.44 4.36
N ARG A 8 5.24 15.06 3.66
CA ARG A 8 3.89 14.50 3.50
C ARG A 8 3.89 13.13 2.81
N LEU A 9 4.74 12.93 1.80
CA LEU A 9 4.88 11.63 1.14
C LEU A 9 5.30 10.51 2.10
N MET A 10 6.06 10.84 3.15
CA MET A 10 6.41 9.86 4.19
C MET A 10 5.22 9.56 5.11
N ASP A 11 4.38 10.55 5.42
CA ASP A 11 3.21 10.36 6.28
C ASP A 11 2.15 9.48 5.61
N GLU A 12 1.97 9.64 4.28
CA GLU A 12 1.08 8.80 3.47
C GLU A 12 1.45 7.32 3.50
N ARG A 13 2.73 6.97 3.75
CA ARG A 13 3.19 5.57 3.85
C ARG A 13 2.29 4.78 4.79
N LYS A 14 2.06 5.31 5.99
CA LYS A 14 1.28 4.64 7.04
C LYS A 14 -0.16 4.44 6.62
N VAL A 15 -0.76 5.45 5.99
CA VAL A 15 -2.14 5.38 5.49
C VAL A 15 -2.29 4.26 4.46
N GLY A 16 -1.32 4.11 3.56
CA GLY A 16 -1.36 3.02 2.58
C GLY A 16 -1.16 1.63 3.20
N VAL A 17 -0.27 1.45 4.20
CA VAL A 17 -0.17 0.17 4.94
C VAL A 17 -1.50 -0.18 5.59
N ASP A 18 -2.08 0.77 6.34
CA ASP A 18 -3.32 0.53 7.08
C ASP A 18 -4.48 0.22 6.11
N THR A 19 -4.48 0.85 4.92
CA THR A 19 -5.45 0.59 3.84
C THR A 19 -5.26 -0.79 3.22
N HIS A 20 -4.03 -1.21 2.94
CA HIS A 20 -3.71 -2.54 2.42
C HIS A 20 -4.23 -3.64 3.35
N ILE A 21 -3.90 -3.55 4.64
CA ILE A 21 -4.36 -4.50 5.67
C ILE A 21 -5.89 -4.56 5.71
N LYS A 22 -6.55 -3.39 5.69
CA LYS A 22 -8.01 -3.30 5.71
C LYS A 22 -8.64 -3.98 4.49
N LEU A 23 -8.12 -3.71 3.29
CA LEU A 23 -8.64 -4.28 2.04
C LEU A 23 -8.39 -5.79 1.95
N HIS A 24 -7.20 -6.24 2.37
CA HIS A 24 -6.86 -7.65 2.44
C HIS A 24 -7.82 -8.39 3.38
N ASN A 25 -8.03 -7.88 4.60
CA ASN A 25 -8.98 -8.48 5.56
C ASN A 25 -10.41 -8.51 5.02
N ALA A 26 -10.86 -7.43 4.36
CA ALA A 26 -12.18 -7.38 3.74
C ALA A 26 -12.33 -8.45 2.64
N HIS A 27 -11.28 -8.69 1.85
CA HIS A 27 -11.27 -9.76 0.84
C HIS A 27 -11.35 -11.15 1.48
N ILE A 28 -10.57 -11.40 2.53
CA ILE A 28 -10.62 -12.66 3.29
C ILE A 28 -12.01 -12.90 3.89
N ASP A 29 -12.66 -11.87 4.43
CA ASP A 29 -14.01 -12.01 4.99
C ASP A 29 -15.06 -12.29 3.91
N ARG A 30 -14.89 -11.76 2.70
CA ARG A 30 -15.72 -12.13 1.53
C ARG A 30 -15.50 -13.59 1.12
N LEU A 31 -14.26 -14.08 1.12
CA LEU A 31 -13.95 -15.48 0.84
C LEU A 31 -14.58 -16.42 1.88
N LYS A 32 -14.50 -16.09 3.17
CA LYS A 32 -15.14 -16.87 4.25
C LYS A 32 -16.66 -16.98 4.08
N ARG A 33 -17.28 -15.96 3.46
CA ARG A 33 -18.73 -15.93 3.17
C ARG A 33 -19.10 -16.72 1.92
N GLY A 34 -18.14 -17.27 1.17
CA GLY A 34 -18.39 -18.10 -0.01
C GLY A 34 -18.97 -17.35 -1.21
N LEU A 35 -18.70 -16.04 -1.33
CA LEU A 35 -19.24 -15.23 -2.43
C LEU A 35 -18.58 -15.64 -3.76
N SER A 36 -19.36 -16.13 -4.73
CA SER A 36 -18.87 -16.66 -6.02
C SER A 36 -17.98 -15.66 -6.74
N GLU A 37 -18.41 -14.40 -6.80
CA GLU A 37 -17.65 -13.33 -7.47
C GLU A 37 -16.28 -13.12 -6.82
N THR A 38 -16.17 -13.32 -5.50
CA THR A 38 -14.90 -13.16 -4.79
C THR A 38 -13.95 -14.31 -5.09
N ILE A 39 -14.48 -15.53 -5.18
CA ILE A 39 -13.71 -16.74 -5.45
C ILE A 39 -13.20 -16.72 -6.89
N GLU A 40 -14.08 -16.43 -7.85
CA GLU A 40 -13.78 -16.43 -9.28
C GLU A 40 -12.74 -15.37 -9.66
N THR A 41 -12.72 -14.22 -8.98
CA THR A 41 -11.79 -13.12 -9.27
C THR A 41 -10.79 -12.85 -8.15
N SER A 42 -10.52 -13.82 -7.27
CA SER A 42 -9.68 -13.60 -6.08
C SER A 42 -8.26 -13.13 -6.42
N THR A 43 -7.65 -13.74 -7.44
CA THR A 43 -6.27 -13.42 -7.84
C THR A 43 -6.13 -11.95 -8.22
N ILE A 44 -6.97 -11.45 -9.12
CA ILE A 44 -6.90 -10.05 -9.57
C ILE A 44 -7.22 -9.06 -8.45
N HIS A 45 -8.05 -9.43 -7.47
CA HIS A 45 -8.30 -8.58 -6.30
C HIS A 45 -7.06 -8.43 -5.42
N LEU A 46 -6.39 -9.54 -5.13
CA LEU A 46 -5.20 -9.53 -4.28
C LEU A 46 -4.03 -8.82 -4.98
N ASP A 47 -3.81 -9.13 -6.26
CA ASP A 47 -2.77 -8.47 -7.07
C ASP A 47 -2.98 -6.95 -7.09
N PHE A 48 -4.22 -6.50 -7.30
CA PHE A 48 -4.55 -5.08 -7.31
C PHE A 48 -4.30 -4.40 -5.96
N ILE A 49 -4.66 -5.06 -4.86
CA ILE A 49 -4.40 -4.55 -3.50
C ILE A 49 -2.89 -4.42 -3.25
N ASP A 50 -2.11 -5.42 -3.65
CA ASP A 50 -0.65 -5.43 -3.49
C ASP A 50 0.03 -4.37 -4.37
N ASP A 51 -0.46 -4.16 -5.59
CA ASP A 51 0.05 -3.11 -6.48
C ASP A 51 -0.18 -1.70 -5.93
N LEU A 52 -1.33 -1.45 -5.28
CA LEU A 52 -1.57 -0.18 -4.59
C LEU A 52 -0.54 0.08 -3.47
N GLU A 53 -0.24 -0.94 -2.67
CA GLU A 53 0.77 -0.82 -1.61
C GLU A 53 2.19 -0.68 -2.17
N ARG A 54 2.49 -1.33 -3.31
CA ARG A 54 3.76 -1.16 -4.02
C ARG A 54 3.94 0.28 -4.52
N VAL A 55 2.90 0.89 -5.09
CA VAL A 55 2.92 2.31 -5.49
C VAL A 55 3.15 3.21 -4.27
N ASN A 56 2.44 2.97 -3.16
CA ASN A 56 2.61 3.70 -1.91
C ASN A 56 4.05 3.62 -1.37
N PHE A 57 4.66 2.43 -1.42
CA PHE A 57 6.07 2.22 -1.07
C PHE A 57 7.01 3.04 -1.95
N HIS A 58 6.83 3.03 -3.27
CA HIS A 58 7.69 3.79 -4.19
C HIS A 58 7.58 5.31 -3.97
N ILE A 59 6.37 5.83 -3.78
CA ILE A 59 6.13 7.25 -3.47
C ILE A 59 6.85 7.66 -2.18
N SER A 60 6.75 6.83 -1.14
CA SER A 60 7.41 7.08 0.14
C SER A 60 8.94 7.11 -0.02
N ASN A 61 9.51 6.19 -0.79
CA ASN A 61 10.96 6.13 -1.05
C ASN A 61 11.48 7.35 -1.80
N ILE A 62 10.68 7.92 -2.71
CA ILE A 62 11.01 9.20 -3.36
C ILE A 62 11.08 10.31 -2.30
N GLY A 63 10.13 10.36 -1.37
CA GLY A 63 10.15 11.28 -0.23
C GLY A 63 11.42 11.14 0.63
N TYR A 64 11.78 9.89 0.98
CA TYR A 64 13.02 9.58 1.70
C TYR A 64 14.27 10.07 0.97
N ALA A 65 14.36 9.83 -0.34
CA ALA A 65 15.49 10.25 -1.16
C ALA A 65 15.63 11.78 -1.22
N ILE A 66 14.52 12.49 -1.42
CA ILE A 66 14.50 13.97 -1.46
C ILE A 66 14.92 14.58 -0.12
N LEU A 67 14.53 13.96 0.99
CA LEU A 67 14.88 14.44 2.33
C LEU A 67 16.32 14.11 2.75
N GLY A 68 17.10 13.44 1.90
CA GLY A 68 18.46 13.02 2.24
C GLY A 68 18.50 11.99 3.36
N LYS A 69 17.38 11.33 3.65
CA LYS A 69 17.26 10.24 4.64
C LYS A 69 17.66 8.89 4.01
N VAL A 70 18.52 8.91 2.99
CA VAL A 70 19.00 7.70 2.32
C VAL A 70 20.01 7.01 3.25
N GLY A 71 19.46 6.21 4.15
CA GLY A 71 20.14 5.13 4.83
C GLY A 71 19.27 3.90 4.63
N LEU A 72 19.86 2.82 4.14
CA LEU A 72 19.19 1.52 4.01
C LEU A 72 18.49 1.22 5.34
N LYS A 73 17.17 1.09 5.33
CA LYS A 73 16.48 0.45 6.45
C LYS A 73 16.97 -1.01 6.43
N PRO A 74 17.48 -1.56 7.55
CA PRO A 74 17.77 -2.99 7.64
C PRO A 74 16.52 -3.82 7.39
#